data_AF-A0A955EP59-F1
#
_entry.id   AF-A0A955EP59-F1
#
_cell.length_a   1.000
_cell.length_b   1.000
_cell.length_c   1.000
_cell.angle_alpha   90.00
_cell.angle_beta   90.00
_cell.angle_gamma   90.00
#
_symmetry.space_group_name_H-M   'P 1'
#
loop_
_entity.id
_entity.type
_entity.pdbx_description
1 polymer ?
#
loop_
_entity_poly.entity_id
_entity_poly.type
_entity_poly.pdbx_seq_one_letter_code
_entity_poly.pdbx_strand_id
1 'polypeptide(L)'
;MPSKPRTLAGILRSRRHGDAEYNFTRRDPVVARIHGSVRWQAVRARVLRDEPVCRSCARQGLTEPAKQVDHIVPLAVAPHLAYVRSNLQPVCTACHGRKSASDRRRMGGIRALTPRGARARVGACRFFHGLDPPTCPGLTRVSYPRRSPQSP
;
A
#
# COMPACT_ATOMS: atom_id res chain seq x y z
N MET A 1 33.90 -2.45 -19.34
CA MET A 1 34.42 -1.18 -18.78
C MET A 1 34.16 -1.19 -17.28
N PRO A 2 35.19 -1.31 -16.41
CA PRO A 2 34.97 -1.24 -14.98
C PRO A 2 34.52 0.18 -14.63
N SER A 3 33.34 0.31 -14.02
CA SER A 3 32.79 1.58 -13.57
C SER A 3 33.73 2.21 -12.56
N LYS A 4 34.12 3.48 -12.78
CA LYS A 4 34.96 4.25 -11.84
C LYS A 4 34.35 4.21 -10.42
N PRO A 5 35.17 4.04 -9.36
CA PRO A 5 34.66 4.03 -8.00
C PRO A 5 34.05 5.39 -7.65
N ARG A 6 32.94 5.38 -6.91
CA ARG A 6 32.23 6.58 -6.48
C ARG A 6 33.15 7.41 -5.58
N THR A 7 33.34 8.69 -5.90
CA THR A 7 34.11 9.61 -5.05
C THR A 7 33.48 9.75 -3.67
N LEU A 8 34.27 10.08 -2.64
CA LEU A 8 33.77 10.30 -1.27
C LEU A 8 32.64 11.34 -1.24
N ALA A 9 32.75 12.40 -2.06
CA ALA A 9 31.69 13.37 -2.28
C ALA A 9 30.42 12.75 -2.89
N GLY A 10 30.52 11.76 -3.78
CA GLY A 10 29.37 11.03 -4.35
C GLY A 10 28.71 10.00 -3.42
N ILE A 11 29.35 9.67 -2.30
CA ILE A 11 28.81 8.89 -1.18
C ILE A 11 28.10 9.82 -0.19
N LEU A 12 28.63 11.05 0.00
CA LEU A 12 28.13 12.05 0.95
C LEU A 12 27.08 13.02 0.37
N ARG A 13 26.84 13.03 -0.95
CA ARG A 13 25.75 13.80 -1.60
C ARG A 13 24.36 13.19 -1.25
N SER A 14 23.76 13.74 -0.20
CA SER A 14 22.33 13.95 0.03
C SER A 14 21.35 12.79 -0.25
N ARG A 15 21.48 11.66 0.47
CA ARG A 15 20.37 10.71 0.65
C ARG A 15 19.21 11.25 1.51
N ARG A 16 19.41 12.37 2.21
CA ARG A 16 18.50 12.84 3.28
C ARG A 16 17.16 13.40 2.81
N HIS A 17 17.05 13.92 1.59
CA HIS A 17 15.79 14.52 1.13
C HIS A 17 14.83 13.47 0.56
N GLY A 18 15.32 12.51 -0.24
CA GLY A 18 14.48 11.47 -0.84
C GLY A 18 13.88 10.47 0.15
N ASP A 19 14.61 10.11 1.21
CA ASP A 19 14.16 9.12 2.20
C ASP A 19 13.15 9.71 3.21
N ALA A 20 13.36 10.97 3.61
CA ALA A 20 12.40 11.71 4.43
C ALA A 20 11.11 11.95 3.65
N GLU A 21 11.23 12.30 2.36
CA GLU A 21 10.11 12.48 1.44
C GLU A 21 9.31 11.21 1.16
N TYR A 22 10.02 10.10 1.01
CA TYR A 22 9.42 8.77 0.89
C TYR A 22 8.65 8.33 2.16
N ASN A 23 9.12 8.71 3.35
CA ASN A 23 8.49 8.33 4.62
C ASN A 23 7.33 9.25 5.03
N PHE A 24 7.42 10.57 4.79
CA PHE A 24 6.38 11.53 5.21
C PHE A 24 5.11 11.43 4.37
N THR A 25 5.23 11.09 3.07
CA THR A 25 4.09 11.07 2.14
C THR A 25 3.18 9.85 2.27
N ARG A 26 3.59 8.79 2.98
CA ARG A 26 2.87 7.50 2.99
C ARG A 26 2.43 6.97 4.34
N ARG A 27 2.93 7.51 5.46
CA ARG A 27 2.62 6.97 6.80
C ARG A 27 1.67 7.91 7.52
N ASP A 28 0.46 7.42 7.76
CA ASP A 28 -0.55 8.15 8.52
C ASP A 28 0.03 8.57 9.89
N PRO A 29 0.02 9.88 10.24
CA PRO A 29 0.63 10.39 11.46
C PRO A 29 -0.03 9.82 12.72
N VAL A 30 -1.31 9.45 12.66
CA VAL A 30 -2.04 8.80 13.76
C VAL A 30 -1.48 7.40 13.99
N VAL A 31 -1.28 6.64 12.91
CA VAL A 31 -0.69 5.28 12.98
C VAL A 31 0.73 5.34 13.53
N ALA A 32 1.54 6.30 13.09
CA ALA A 32 2.90 6.50 13.59
C ALA A 32 2.92 6.82 15.09
N ARG A 33 2.04 7.72 15.56
CA ARG A 33 1.92 8.07 16.99
C ARG A 33 1.49 6.87 17.84
N ILE A 34 0.53 6.07 17.37
CA ILE A 34 0.08 4.87 18.07
C ILE A 34 1.24 3.88 18.22
N HIS A 35 1.95 3.57 17.13
CA HIS A 35 3.08 2.64 17.20
C HIS A 35 4.25 3.15 18.05
N GLY A 36 4.47 4.48 18.10
CA GLY A 36 5.48 5.10 18.96
C GLY A 36 5.06 5.25 20.43
N SER A 37 3.79 5.03 20.77
CA SER A 37 3.28 5.25 22.12
C SER A 37 3.80 4.22 23.12
N VAL A 38 4.13 4.68 24.34
CA VAL A 38 4.49 3.80 25.48
C VAL A 38 3.37 2.78 25.76
N ARG A 39 2.11 3.23 25.63
CA ARG A 39 0.93 2.37 25.75
C ARG A 39 0.97 1.20 24.77
N TRP A 40 1.33 1.43 23.51
CA TRP A 40 1.45 0.37 22.52
C TRP A 40 2.57 -0.61 22.86
N GLN A 41 3.73 -0.12 23.30
CA GLN A 41 4.85 -0.97 23.69
C GLN A 41 4.46 -1.91 24.85
N ALA A 42 3.75 -1.38 25.86
CA ALA A 42 3.27 -2.17 26.99
C ALA A 42 2.25 -3.24 26.57
N VAL A 43 1.27 -2.86 25.73
CA VAL A 43 0.26 -3.80 25.21
C VAL A 43 0.91 -4.87 24.35
N ARG A 44 1.82 -4.49 23.45
CA ARG A 44 2.57 -5.43 22.59
C ARG A 44 3.34 -6.45 23.43
N ALA A 45 4.05 -6.00 24.47
CA ALA A 45 4.79 -6.88 25.36
C ALA A 45 3.86 -7.84 26.10
N ARG A 46 2.70 -7.37 26.58
CA ARG A 46 1.69 -8.22 27.22
C ARG A 46 1.15 -9.28 26.27
N VAL A 47 0.74 -8.90 25.06
CA VAL A 47 0.21 -9.84 24.05
C VAL A 47 1.22 -10.94 23.73
N LEU A 48 2.50 -10.60 23.56
CA LEU A 48 3.55 -11.58 23.26
C LEU A 48 3.89 -12.50 24.45
N ARG A 49 3.69 -12.04 25.69
CA ARG A 49 3.82 -12.89 26.88
C ARG A 49 2.65 -13.86 27.01
N ASP A 50 1.43 -13.36 26.79
CA ASP A 50 0.22 -14.18 26.94
C ASP A 50 0.10 -15.22 25.82
N GLU A 51 0.50 -14.88 24.60
CA GLU A 51 0.44 -15.75 23.42
C GLU A 51 1.78 -15.70 22.65
N PRO A 52 2.74 -16.58 22.99
CA PRO A 52 4.07 -16.57 22.35
C PRO A 52 4.07 -17.20 20.95
N VAL A 53 2.99 -17.87 20.53
CA VAL A 53 2.87 -18.57 19.25
C VAL A 53 2.09 -17.73 18.23
N CYS A 54 2.48 -17.79 16.97
CA CYS A 54 1.76 -17.16 15.87
C CYS A 54 0.36 -17.75 15.72
N ARG A 55 -0.69 -16.93 15.89
CA ARG A 55 -2.09 -17.38 15.81
C ARG A 55 -2.45 -17.95 14.44
N SER A 56 -1.91 -17.37 13.37
CA SER A 56 -2.12 -17.86 12.00
C SER A 56 -1.45 -19.22 11.74
N CYS A 57 -0.30 -19.48 12.36
CA CYS A 57 0.39 -20.77 12.27
C CYS A 57 -0.29 -21.81 13.15
N ALA A 58 -0.71 -21.44 14.36
CA ALA A 58 -1.43 -22.33 15.28
C ALA A 58 -2.72 -22.88 14.65
N ARG A 59 -3.46 -22.04 13.89
CA ARG A 59 -4.64 -22.47 13.11
C ARG A 59 -4.33 -23.51 12.02
N GLN A 60 -3.08 -23.60 11.58
CA GLN A 60 -2.60 -24.58 10.61
C GLN A 60 -1.91 -25.77 11.29
N GLY A 61 -1.95 -25.86 12.63
CA GLY A 61 -1.25 -26.90 13.40
C GLY A 61 0.26 -26.68 13.55
N LEU A 62 0.76 -25.47 13.25
CA LEU A 62 2.18 -25.14 13.32
C LEU A 62 2.51 -24.31 14.56
N THR A 63 3.61 -24.62 15.24
CA THR A 63 4.03 -23.99 16.50
C THR A 63 5.15 -22.97 16.28
N GLU A 64 4.92 -22.00 15.40
CA GLU A 64 5.90 -20.95 15.08
C GLU A 64 5.88 -19.81 16.10
N PRO A 65 7.03 -19.34 16.61
CA PRO A 65 7.07 -18.23 17.57
C PRO A 65 6.62 -16.91 16.93
N ALA A 66 5.77 -16.17 17.66
CA ALA A 66 5.35 -14.85 17.28
C ALA A 66 6.47 -13.82 17.51
N LYS A 67 6.76 -13.02 16.50
CA LYS A 67 7.80 -11.95 16.57
C LYS A 67 7.17 -10.56 16.64
N GLN A 68 5.94 -10.43 16.15
CA GLN A 68 5.26 -9.16 15.97
C GLN A 68 3.80 -9.30 16.39
N VAL A 69 3.18 -8.17 16.73
CA VAL A 69 1.74 -8.09 17.02
C VAL A 69 1.13 -7.24 15.92
N ASP A 70 0.14 -7.80 15.25
CA ASP A 70 -0.56 -7.20 14.12
C ASP A 70 -2.00 -6.86 14.50
N HIS A 71 -2.54 -5.81 13.89
CA HIS A 71 -3.93 -5.42 14.04
C HIS A 71 -4.79 -6.18 13.02
N ILE A 72 -5.79 -6.92 13.49
CA ILE A 72 -6.74 -7.67 12.64
C ILE A 72 -7.47 -6.69 11.72
N VAL A 73 -8.05 -5.63 12.31
CA VAL A 73 -8.57 -4.47 11.58
C VAL A 73 -7.47 -3.41 11.52
N PRO A 74 -7.04 -2.97 10.32
CA PRO A 74 -5.99 -1.97 10.18
C PRO A 74 -6.31 -0.68 10.95
N LEU A 75 -5.28 -0.08 11.57
CA LEU A 75 -5.40 1.19 12.31
C LEU A 75 -5.97 2.34 11.46
N ALA A 76 -5.71 2.33 10.15
CA ALA A 76 -6.25 3.33 9.22
C ALA A 76 -7.79 3.29 9.11
N VAL A 77 -8.42 2.15 9.43
CA VAL A 77 -9.89 1.99 9.37
C VAL A 77 -10.50 2.19 10.75
N ALA A 78 -9.89 1.62 11.80
CA ALA A 78 -10.43 1.63 13.16
C ALA A 78 -9.37 2.03 14.20
N PRO A 79 -9.01 3.33 14.29
CA PRO A 79 -7.99 3.78 15.23
C PRO A 79 -8.40 3.61 16.70
N HIS A 80 -9.70 3.62 17.00
CA HIS A 80 -10.22 3.39 18.35
C HIS A 80 -9.96 1.97 18.87
N LEU A 81 -9.74 0.99 17.97
CA LEU A 81 -9.41 -0.40 18.33
C LEU A 81 -7.90 -0.66 18.47
N ALA A 82 -7.08 0.39 18.51
CA ALA A 82 -5.62 0.28 18.50
C ALA A 82 -5.03 -0.56 19.64
N TYR A 83 -5.67 -0.53 20.80
CA TYR A 83 -5.19 -1.16 22.03
C TYR A 83 -6.08 -2.31 22.51
N VAL A 84 -7.12 -2.65 21.75
CA VAL A 84 -8.12 -3.64 22.15
C VAL A 84 -7.58 -5.03 21.90
N ARG A 85 -7.50 -5.87 22.95
CA ARG A 85 -6.88 -7.21 22.87
C ARG A 85 -7.50 -8.11 21.81
N SER A 86 -8.80 -8.00 21.56
CA SER A 86 -9.50 -8.78 20.52
C SER A 86 -9.12 -8.38 19.10
N ASN A 87 -8.64 -7.15 18.88
CA ASN A 87 -8.16 -6.67 17.58
C ASN A 87 -6.65 -6.95 17.36
N LEU A 88 -5.96 -7.49 18.37
CA LEU A 88 -4.53 -7.76 18.30
C LEU A 88 -4.27 -9.26 18.15
N GLN A 89 -3.40 -9.61 17.21
CA GLN A 89 -2.97 -10.97 16.98
C GLN A 89 -1.44 -11.10 16.97
N PRO A 90 -0.87 -12.07 17.72
CA PRO A 90 0.54 -12.40 17.62
C PRO A 90 0.81 -13.15 16.30
N VAL A 91 1.78 -12.68 15.53
CA VAL A 91 2.12 -13.22 14.21
C VAL A 91 3.63 -13.35 14.01
N CYS A 92 4.03 -14.34 13.21
CA CYS A 92 5.40 -14.45 12.71
C CYS A 92 5.60 -13.49 11.52
N THR A 93 6.87 -13.21 11.19
CA THR A 93 7.23 -12.29 10.10
C THR A 93 6.65 -12.72 8.74
N ALA A 94 6.61 -14.02 8.48
CA ALA A 94 6.08 -14.57 7.22
C ALA A 94 4.56 -14.35 7.10
N CYS A 95 3.80 -14.67 8.15
CA CYS A 95 2.35 -14.44 8.19
C CYS A 95 2.00 -12.95 8.12
N HIS A 96 2.76 -12.09 8.82
CA HIS A 96 2.59 -10.65 8.74
C HIS A 96 2.80 -10.11 7.31
N GLY A 97 3.85 -10.56 6.62
CA GLY A 97 4.12 -10.19 5.23
C GLY A 97 3.00 -10.62 4.28
N ARG A 98 2.49 -11.85 4.44
CA ARG A 98 1.35 -12.37 3.67
C ARG A 98 0.09 -11.54 3.88
N LYS A 99 -0.24 -11.20 5.13
CA LYS A 99 -1.39 -10.34 5.45
C LYS A 99 -1.23 -8.95 4.84
N SER A 100 -0.09 -8.31 5.06
CA SER A 100 0.21 -6.98 4.49
C SER A 100 0.09 -6.96 2.96
N ALA A 101 0.53 -8.02 2.28
CA ALA A 101 0.37 -8.15 0.82
C ALA A 101 -1.11 -8.33 0.43
N SER A 102 -1.88 -9.12 1.19
CA SER A 102 -3.31 -9.31 1.00
C SER A 102 -4.10 -8.01 1.22
N ASP A 103 -3.84 -7.32 2.33
CA ASP A 103 -4.47 -6.05 2.70
C ASP A 103 -4.20 -5.00 1.60
N ARG A 104 -2.97 -4.94 1.07
CA ARG A 104 -2.63 -4.07 -0.05
C ARG A 104 -3.39 -4.40 -1.33
N ARG A 105 -3.62 -5.68 -1.63
CA ARG A 105 -4.42 -6.09 -2.80
C ARG A 105 -5.88 -5.71 -2.60
N ARG A 106 -6.42 -5.92 -1.39
CA ARG A 106 -7.82 -5.66 -1.05
C ARG A 106 -8.16 -4.17 -1.03
N MET A 107 -7.23 -3.34 -0.56
CA MET A 107 -7.34 -1.87 -0.56
C MET A 107 -6.88 -1.23 -1.87
N GLY A 108 -6.23 -2.00 -2.76
CA GLY A 108 -5.48 -1.52 -3.93
C GLY A 108 -6.05 -1.97 -5.27
N GLY A 109 -7.38 -2.08 -5.39
CA GLY A 109 -8.08 -2.33 -6.66
C GLY A 109 -7.95 -1.24 -7.73
N ILE A 110 -7.01 -0.28 -7.61
CA ILE A 110 -6.62 0.65 -8.67
C ILE A 110 -5.13 1.00 -8.48
N ARG A 111 -4.20 0.16 -8.96
CA ARG A 111 -2.83 0.55 -9.38
C ARG A 111 -2.00 -0.67 -9.82
N ALA A 112 -2.29 -1.15 -11.02
CA ALA A 112 -1.36 -1.98 -11.79
C ALA A 112 -1.64 -1.85 -13.30
N LEU A 113 -1.60 -0.62 -13.83
CA LEU A 113 -1.35 -0.38 -15.26
C LEU A 113 -0.23 0.67 -15.37
N THR A 114 0.96 0.32 -14.91
CA THR A 114 2.16 0.94 -15.48
C THR A 114 3.03 -0.19 -16.03
N PRO A 115 3.09 -0.37 -17.36
CA PRO A 115 4.10 -1.23 -17.93
C PRO A 115 5.44 -0.57 -17.70
N ARG A 116 6.29 -1.18 -16.86
CA ARG A 116 7.71 -0.86 -16.82
C ARG A 116 8.29 -1.17 -18.21
N GLY A 117 8.62 -0.13 -18.98
CA GLY A 117 9.46 -0.27 -20.17
C GLY A 117 8.86 0.09 -21.53
N ALA A 118 7.68 0.73 -21.61
CA ALA A 118 7.25 1.31 -22.88
C ALA A 118 8.00 2.64 -23.13
N ARG A 119 9.10 2.59 -23.90
CA ARG A 119 9.68 3.79 -24.51
C ARG A 119 8.65 4.36 -25.48
N ALA A 120 7.90 5.36 -25.05
CA ALA A 120 7.13 6.19 -25.97
C ALA A 120 8.14 6.87 -26.91
N ARG A 121 8.21 6.41 -28.17
CA ARG A 121 8.82 7.22 -29.22
C ARG A 121 7.92 8.44 -29.37
N VAL A 122 8.40 9.60 -28.94
CA VAL A 122 7.77 10.88 -29.26
C VAL A 122 7.94 11.04 -30.77
N GLY A 123 6.92 10.59 -31.52
CA GLY A 123 6.79 10.91 -32.93
C GLY A 123 6.58 12.42 -33.02
N ALA A 124 7.52 13.10 -33.66
CA ALA A 124 7.41 14.53 -33.97
C ALA A 124 6.12 14.78 -34.77
N CYS A 125 5.08 15.24 -34.10
CA CYS A 125 3.96 15.87 -34.78
C CYS A 125 4.47 17.23 -35.26
N ARG A 126 4.78 17.33 -36.56
CA ARG A 126 5.01 18.61 -37.22
C ARG A 126 3.77 19.47 -36.98
N PHE A 127 4.00 20.63 -36.38
CA PHE A 127 3.06 21.74 -36.33
C PHE A 127 2.61 22.05 -37.76
N PHE A 128 1.36 21.73 -38.10
CA PHE A 128 0.70 22.27 -39.28
C PHE A 128 -0.12 23.46 -38.80
N HIS A 129 0.26 24.66 -39.23
CA HIS A 129 -0.56 25.85 -39.12
C HIS A 129 -1.78 25.69 -40.05
N GLY A 130 -3.00 25.80 -39.52
CA GLY A 130 -4.20 25.85 -40.36
C GLY A 130 -5.46 25.38 -39.66
N LEU A 131 -6.33 26.36 -39.37
CA LEU A 131 -7.76 26.32 -39.09
C LEU A 131 -8.48 25.01 -39.49
N ASP A 132 -9.02 24.28 -38.51
CA ASP A 132 -10.39 23.69 -38.48
C ASP A 132 -10.52 22.60 -37.37
N PRO A 133 -11.66 22.51 -36.66
CA PRO A 133 -11.87 21.52 -35.60
C PRO A 133 -12.13 20.10 -36.16
N PRO A 134 -11.56 19.03 -35.59
CA PRO A 134 -11.82 17.68 -36.06
C PRO A 134 -13.23 17.23 -35.67
N THR A 135 -14.11 17.14 -36.67
CA THR A 135 -15.31 16.30 -36.61
C THR A 135 -14.86 14.85 -36.50
N CYS A 136 -15.28 14.15 -35.45
CA CYS A 136 -15.02 12.72 -35.28
C CYS A 136 -16.16 11.90 -35.92
N PRO A 137 -15.95 11.20 -37.04
CA PRO A 137 -16.92 10.22 -37.53
C PRO A 137 -16.64 8.87 -36.84
N GLY A 138 -17.59 8.36 -36.06
CA GLY A 138 -17.48 6.97 -35.56
C GLY A 138 -18.03 6.64 -34.17
N LEU A 139 -18.71 7.56 -33.47
CA LEU A 139 -19.42 7.21 -32.24
C LEU A 139 -20.76 6.54 -32.58
N THR A 140 -20.74 5.21 -32.69
CA THR A 140 -21.95 4.39 -32.58
C THR A 140 -22.57 4.62 -31.20
N ARG A 141 -23.79 5.17 -31.20
CA ARG A 141 -24.62 5.36 -30.00
C ARG A 141 -24.80 4.03 -29.27
N VAL A 142 -24.26 3.92 -28.07
CA VAL A 142 -24.66 2.87 -27.11
C VAL A 142 -26.10 3.16 -26.70
N SER A 143 -27.03 2.29 -27.12
CA SER A 143 -28.43 2.35 -26.74
C SER A 143 -28.62 1.63 -25.42
N TYR A 144 -29.05 2.34 -24.37
CA TYR A 144 -29.45 1.73 -23.10
C TYR A 144 -30.93 1.31 -23.17
N PRO A 145 -31.31 0.11 -22.68
CA PRO A 145 -32.70 -0.29 -22.61
C PRO A 145 -33.45 0.57 -21.59
N ARG A 146 -34.60 1.12 -22.01
CA ARG A 146 -35.53 1.87 -21.15
C ARG A 146 -36.09 0.93 -20.08
N ARG A 147 -35.90 1.27 -18.81
CA ARG A 147 -36.68 0.66 -17.71
C ARG A 147 -38.12 1.18 -17.80
N SER A 148 -39.07 0.28 -17.99
CA SER A 148 -40.50 0.56 -17.83
C SER A 148 -40.82 0.88 -16.36
N PRO A 149 -41.75 1.81 -16.08
CA PRO A 149 -42.25 2.00 -14.73
C PRO A 149 -43.27 0.90 -14.42
N GLN A 150 -43.16 0.30 -13.23
CA GLN A 150 -44.27 -0.47 -12.64
C GLN A 150 -44.78 0.33 -11.44
N SER A 151 -46.01 0.82 -11.58
CA SER A 151 -46.96 1.10 -10.50
C SER A 151 -48.00 -0.03 -10.54
N PRO A 152 -48.67 -0.36 -9.42
CA PRO A 152 -49.73 0.49 -8.89
C PRO A 152 -49.41 1.12 -7.52
#